data_AF-A0A925Z0M7-F1
#
_entry.id   AF-A0A925Z0M7-F1
#
_cell.length_a   1.000
_cell.length_b   1.000
_cell.length_c   1.000
_cell.angle_alpha   90.00
_cell.angle_beta   90.00
_cell.angle_gamma   90.00
#
_symmetry.space_group_name_H-M   'P 1'
#
loop_
_entity.id
_entity.type
_entity.pdbx_description
1 polymer ?
#
loop_
_entity_poly.entity_id
_entity_poly.type
_entity_poly.pdbx_seq_one_letter_code
_entity_poly.pdbx_strand_id
1 'polypeptide(L)'
;MSVQKKLNQSLLLFCICCFSISTIKAETIQRTYSWNYNGKNFSNTFDFNSSTYNYYKKTKRRFDDFTYYMQENNSYRVITGVSNSLKAIAQKNKFTEWQTVEFIAAFVQSINYKDDGYYEYPRFPVETLIDNAGDCEDTAILLASILRYLGYKTILVSPKGHMGVGIAVKEKLSGNAFPYNGENYYYIETTSAGWGIGDYPDHLSADATIYDPGQNTGAKALSSKSSFDYTATAENTSQEKNNTSEKTSISKTPASSEKNNSKNTNTQTASTNDTYSYEYTPSYTIDEDIMIINGEKETVVTKGKYDGNEFEVVAEEK
;
A
#
# COMPACT_ATOMS: atom_id res chain seq x y z
N MET A 1 16.36 -83.45 -37.38
CA MET A 1 16.75 -82.02 -37.31
C MET A 1 15.66 -81.27 -36.58
N SER A 2 15.87 -80.95 -35.30
CA SER A 2 14.95 -80.14 -34.50
C SER A 2 15.76 -79.02 -33.88
N VAL A 3 15.38 -77.78 -34.20
CA VAL A 3 16.10 -76.55 -33.91
C VAL A 3 15.78 -76.11 -32.48
N GLN A 4 16.79 -76.00 -31.63
CA GLN A 4 16.69 -75.30 -30.35
C GLN A 4 16.48 -73.80 -30.59
N LYS A 5 15.30 -73.27 -30.23
CA LYS A 5 15.12 -71.83 -30.02
C LYS A 5 15.62 -71.47 -28.62
N LYS A 6 16.77 -70.80 -28.53
CA LYS A 6 17.16 -70.04 -27.34
C LYS A 6 16.24 -68.83 -27.21
N LEU A 7 15.48 -68.76 -26.12
CA LEU A 7 14.74 -67.57 -25.71
C LEU A 7 15.76 -66.58 -25.10
N ASN A 8 16.04 -65.47 -25.78
CA ASN A 8 16.75 -64.34 -25.18
C ASN A 8 15.76 -63.58 -24.28
N GLN A 9 15.98 -63.61 -22.96
CA GLN A 9 15.32 -62.68 -22.05
C GLN A 9 15.95 -61.30 -22.23
N SER A 10 15.25 -60.39 -22.90
CA SER A 10 15.60 -58.98 -22.90
C SER A 10 15.09 -58.35 -21.60
N LEU A 11 16.03 -58.00 -20.73
CA LEU A 11 15.78 -57.30 -19.47
C LEU A 11 15.19 -55.91 -19.78
N LEU A 12 13.90 -55.72 -19.50
CA LEU A 12 13.23 -54.42 -19.62
C LEU A 12 13.68 -53.57 -18.43
N LEU A 13 14.67 -52.71 -18.64
CA LEU A 13 15.13 -51.75 -17.65
C LEU A 13 14.07 -50.65 -17.52
N PHE A 14 13.18 -50.77 -16.54
CA PHE A 14 12.24 -49.70 -16.17
C PHE A 14 13.07 -48.55 -15.57
N CYS A 15 13.39 -47.55 -16.38
CA CYS A 15 13.94 -46.29 -15.90
C CYS A 15 12.81 -45.58 -15.14
N ILE A 16 12.76 -45.79 -13.82
CA ILE A 16 11.93 -44.98 -12.94
C ILE A 16 12.56 -43.60 -12.94
N CYS A 17 12.07 -42.71 -13.80
CA CYS A 17 12.28 -41.28 -13.65
C CYS A 17 11.64 -40.89 -12.32
N CYS A 18 12.45 -40.85 -11.25
CA CYS A 18 12.11 -40.12 -10.04
C CYS A 18 11.99 -38.65 -10.43
N PHE A 19 10.79 -38.23 -10.85
CA PHE A 19 10.42 -36.83 -10.80
C PHE A 19 10.36 -36.48 -9.32
N SER A 20 11.46 -35.92 -8.80
CA SER A 20 11.40 -35.15 -7.56
C SER A 20 10.42 -34.01 -7.82
N ILE A 21 9.19 -34.17 -7.35
CA ILE A 21 8.27 -33.04 -7.23
C ILE A 21 8.85 -32.19 -6.11
N SER A 22 9.74 -31.27 -6.47
CA SER A 22 10.11 -30.19 -5.57
C SER A 22 8.84 -29.37 -5.36
N THR A 23 8.13 -29.64 -4.27
CA THR A 23 7.09 -28.74 -3.78
C THR A 23 7.78 -27.43 -3.40
N ILE A 24 7.74 -26.44 -4.29
CA ILE A 24 8.06 -25.06 -3.95
C ILE A 24 6.98 -24.66 -2.94
N LYS A 25 7.31 -24.73 -1.64
CA LYS A 25 6.49 -24.09 -0.63
C LYS A 25 6.62 -22.60 -0.90
N ALA A 26 5.52 -21.94 -1.26
CA ALA A 26 5.49 -20.49 -1.25
C ALA A 26 5.78 -20.05 0.20
N GLU A 27 6.81 -19.23 0.38
CA GLU A 27 7.11 -18.67 1.68
C GLU A 27 6.04 -17.64 2.03
N THR A 28 5.62 -17.65 3.30
CA THR A 28 4.54 -16.80 3.77
C THR A 28 5.12 -15.68 4.63
N ILE A 29 4.75 -14.45 4.29
CA ILE A 29 5.00 -13.24 5.07
C ILE A 29 3.74 -12.95 5.87
N GLN A 30 3.86 -12.89 7.20
CA GLN A 30 2.72 -12.57 8.07
C GLN A 30 2.80 -11.13 8.54
N ARG A 31 1.72 -10.36 8.36
CA ARG A 31 1.59 -9.02 8.93
C ARG A 31 0.34 -8.89 9.77
N THR A 32 0.52 -8.41 10.99
CA THR A 32 -0.56 -8.13 11.93
C THR A 32 -0.77 -6.63 12.02
N TYR A 33 -1.99 -6.20 11.77
CA TYR A 33 -2.41 -4.82 11.94
C TYR A 33 -3.27 -4.69 13.18
N SER A 34 -3.24 -3.51 13.78
CA SER A 34 -4.15 -3.11 14.85
C SER A 34 -4.62 -1.70 14.61
N TRP A 35 -5.92 -1.46 14.67
CA TRP A 35 -6.50 -0.15 14.42
C TRP A 35 -7.72 0.11 15.31
N ASN A 36 -8.03 1.39 15.53
CA ASN A 36 -9.22 1.80 16.25
C ASN A 36 -10.31 2.23 15.26
N TYR A 37 -11.54 1.82 15.50
CA TYR A 37 -12.70 2.37 14.80
C TYR A 37 -13.87 2.52 15.78
N ASN A 38 -14.43 3.72 15.86
CA ASN A 38 -15.53 4.08 16.78
C ASN A 38 -15.27 3.65 18.24
N GLY A 39 -14.05 3.88 18.73
CA GLY A 39 -13.67 3.58 20.12
C GLY A 39 -13.40 2.10 20.40
N LYS A 40 -13.51 1.21 19.40
CA LYS A 40 -13.19 -0.21 19.51
C LYS A 40 -11.88 -0.52 18.79
N ASN A 41 -11.02 -1.30 19.44
CA ASN A 41 -9.79 -1.81 18.84
C ASN A 41 -10.06 -3.10 18.06
N PHE A 42 -9.50 -3.16 16.86
CA PHE A 42 -9.52 -4.31 15.96
C PHE A 42 -8.10 -4.75 15.68
N SER A 43 -7.92 -6.03 15.38
CA SER A 43 -6.67 -6.57 14.88
C SER A 43 -6.96 -7.70 13.90
N ASN A 44 -6.11 -7.80 12.88
CA ASN A 44 -6.15 -8.90 11.93
C ASN A 44 -4.74 -9.21 11.43
N THR A 45 -4.44 -10.50 11.29
CA THR A 45 -3.22 -10.98 10.62
C THR A 45 -3.57 -11.36 9.19
N PHE A 46 -2.76 -10.89 8.25
CA PHE A 46 -2.82 -11.26 6.85
C PHE A 46 -1.57 -12.05 6.48
N ASP A 47 -1.79 -13.12 5.74
CA ASP A 47 -0.75 -13.95 5.15
C ASP A 47 -0.55 -13.54 3.69
N PHE A 48 0.69 -13.21 3.34
CA PHE A 48 1.07 -12.85 1.98
C PHE A 48 2.09 -13.83 1.43
N ASN A 49 2.03 -14.09 0.13
CA ASN A 49 3.02 -14.90 -0.55
C ASN A 49 4.25 -14.04 -0.88
N SER A 50 5.44 -14.44 -0.45
CA SER A 50 6.69 -13.72 -0.73
C SER A 50 6.95 -13.53 -2.22
N SER A 51 6.60 -14.53 -3.04
CA SER A 51 6.73 -14.44 -4.50
C SER A 51 5.84 -13.34 -5.11
N THR A 52 4.70 -13.04 -4.50
CA THR A 52 3.84 -11.92 -4.91
C THR A 52 4.54 -10.59 -4.59
N TYR A 53 5.06 -10.42 -3.37
CA TYR A 53 5.82 -9.24 -3.01
C TYR A 53 6.99 -9.01 -3.96
N ASN A 54 7.81 -10.04 -4.17
CA ASN A 54 8.98 -10.01 -5.04
C ASN A 54 8.65 -9.69 -6.50
N TYR A 55 7.52 -10.17 -7.00
CA TYR A 55 7.04 -9.81 -8.33
C TYR A 55 6.82 -8.30 -8.45
N TYR A 56 6.10 -7.67 -7.50
CA TYR A 56 5.83 -6.24 -7.55
C TYR A 56 7.08 -5.40 -7.24
N LYS A 57 7.96 -5.83 -6.33
CA LYS A 57 9.26 -5.18 -6.08
C LYS A 57 10.10 -5.04 -7.35
N LYS A 58 10.03 -6.03 -8.25
CA LYS A 58 10.74 -6.06 -9.54
C LYS A 58 9.95 -5.42 -10.69
N THR A 59 8.72 -5.01 -10.45
CA THR A 59 7.87 -4.40 -11.47
C THR A 59 8.31 -2.95 -11.70
N LYS A 60 8.47 -2.58 -12.98
CA LYS A 60 8.86 -1.23 -13.39
C LYS A 60 7.85 -0.19 -12.90
N ARG A 61 8.34 0.88 -12.29
CA ARG A 61 7.52 1.98 -11.76
C ARG A 61 7.06 2.94 -12.87
N ARG A 62 5.89 3.54 -12.68
CA ARG A 62 5.32 4.59 -13.53
C ARG A 62 5.01 5.81 -12.67
N PHE A 63 5.71 6.90 -12.91
CA PHE A 63 5.57 8.14 -12.11
C PHE A 63 4.51 9.09 -12.67
N ASP A 64 3.98 8.80 -13.86
CA ASP A 64 3.02 9.63 -14.59
C ASP A 64 1.57 9.13 -14.46
N ASP A 65 1.36 7.92 -13.94
CA ASP A 65 0.04 7.30 -13.85
C ASP A 65 -0.09 6.43 -12.58
N PHE A 66 -0.61 7.03 -11.52
CA PHE A 66 -0.87 6.32 -10.25
C PHE A 66 -1.98 5.27 -10.37
N THR A 67 -2.84 5.32 -11.39
CA THR A 67 -3.88 4.28 -11.59
C THR A 67 -3.28 2.95 -12.02
N TYR A 68 -2.04 2.95 -12.53
CA TYR A 68 -1.28 1.75 -12.84
C TYR A 68 -1.13 0.83 -11.62
N TYR A 69 -0.90 1.39 -10.44
CA TYR A 69 -0.67 0.64 -9.19
C TYR A 69 -1.94 -0.01 -8.64
N MET A 70 -3.10 0.44 -9.11
CA MET A 70 -4.39 -0.16 -8.75
C MET A 70 -4.69 -1.45 -9.54
N GLN A 71 -3.86 -1.79 -10.53
CA GLN A 71 -4.06 -2.94 -11.41
C GLN A 71 -3.19 -4.12 -10.95
N GLU A 72 -3.82 -5.14 -10.38
CA GLU A 72 -3.09 -6.35 -9.98
C GLU A 72 -2.88 -7.33 -11.15
N ASN A 73 -1.69 -7.94 -11.19
CA ASN A 73 -1.46 -9.10 -12.03
C ASN A 73 -2.34 -10.28 -11.58
N ASN A 74 -2.95 -11.00 -12.52
CA ASN A 74 -3.88 -12.10 -12.25
C ASN A 74 -3.30 -13.23 -11.40
N SER A 75 -2.00 -13.50 -11.51
CA SER A 75 -1.29 -14.54 -10.75
C SER A 75 -0.83 -14.06 -9.36
N TYR A 76 -0.86 -12.76 -9.11
CA TYR A 76 -0.24 -12.09 -7.96
C TYR A 76 -1.22 -11.10 -7.32
N ARG A 77 -2.42 -11.57 -6.95
CA ARG A 77 -3.48 -10.75 -6.35
C ARG A 77 -3.44 -10.80 -4.83
N VAL A 78 -3.59 -9.65 -4.18
CA VAL A 78 -3.72 -9.51 -2.72
C VAL A 78 -4.98 -8.76 -2.30
N ILE A 79 -5.44 -7.80 -3.11
CA ILE A 79 -6.59 -6.93 -2.77
C ILE A 79 -7.85 -7.75 -2.52
N THR A 80 -8.07 -8.82 -3.29
CA THR A 80 -9.23 -9.71 -3.12
C THR A 80 -9.29 -10.31 -1.72
N GLY A 81 -8.19 -10.86 -1.21
CA GLY A 81 -8.12 -11.50 0.10
C GLY A 81 -8.30 -10.48 1.23
N VAL A 82 -7.58 -9.36 1.15
CA VAL A 82 -7.63 -8.28 2.14
C VAL A 82 -9.04 -7.70 2.24
N SER A 83 -9.64 -7.35 1.09
CA SER A 83 -10.98 -6.76 1.03
C SER A 83 -12.05 -7.69 1.59
N ASN A 84 -12.01 -8.98 1.26
CA ASN A 84 -12.97 -9.95 1.76
C ASN A 84 -12.84 -10.16 3.28
N SER A 85 -11.62 -10.18 3.80
CA SER A 85 -11.38 -10.26 5.25
C SER A 85 -11.94 -9.04 5.99
N LEU A 86 -11.60 -7.83 5.53
CA LEU A 86 -12.10 -6.58 6.13
C LEU A 86 -13.63 -6.49 6.06
N LYS A 87 -14.22 -6.85 4.91
CA LYS A 87 -15.68 -6.93 4.75
C LYS A 87 -16.30 -7.93 5.72
N ALA A 88 -15.72 -9.11 5.90
CA ALA A 88 -16.23 -10.11 6.84
C ALA A 88 -16.18 -9.61 8.30
N ILE A 89 -15.13 -8.89 8.69
CA ILE A 89 -15.05 -8.26 10.01
C ILE A 89 -16.15 -7.21 10.17
N ALA A 90 -16.34 -6.33 9.19
CA ALA A 90 -17.40 -5.32 9.21
C ALA A 90 -18.80 -5.94 9.33
N GLN A 91 -19.08 -6.99 8.53
CA GLN A 91 -20.34 -7.74 8.56
C GLN A 91 -20.58 -8.41 9.92
N LYS A 92 -19.55 -9.03 10.51
CA LYS A 92 -19.64 -9.63 11.85
C LYS A 92 -20.00 -8.60 12.93
N ASN A 93 -19.57 -7.35 12.76
CA ASN A 93 -19.92 -6.23 13.65
C ASN A 93 -21.21 -5.51 13.24
N LYS A 94 -21.92 -6.00 12.21
CA LYS A 94 -23.18 -5.43 11.69
C LYS A 94 -23.04 -3.96 11.26
N PHE A 95 -21.89 -3.59 10.71
CA PHE A 95 -21.68 -2.25 10.19
C PHE A 95 -22.54 -2.01 8.95
N THR A 96 -23.10 -0.80 8.87
CA THR A 96 -23.75 -0.30 7.66
C THR A 96 -22.75 -0.17 6.51
N GLU A 97 -23.23 0.11 5.30
CA GLU A 97 -22.36 0.36 4.15
C GLU A 97 -21.38 1.51 4.43
N TRP A 98 -21.88 2.62 4.96
CA TRP A 98 -21.09 3.78 5.38
C TRP A 98 -20.04 3.42 6.42
N GLN A 99 -20.46 2.73 7.49
CA GLN A 99 -19.55 2.30 8.56
C GLN A 99 -18.50 1.30 8.07
N THR A 100 -18.84 0.47 7.08
CA THR A 100 -17.89 -0.45 6.46
C THR A 100 -16.78 0.30 5.71
N VAL A 101 -17.12 1.36 4.97
CA VAL A 101 -16.13 2.18 4.28
C VAL A 101 -15.25 2.93 5.27
N GLU A 102 -15.83 3.59 6.28
CA GLU A 102 -15.05 4.27 7.33
C GLU A 102 -14.16 3.30 8.11
N PHE A 103 -14.64 2.08 8.41
CA PHE A 103 -13.86 1.05 9.08
C PHE A 103 -12.64 0.61 8.27
N ILE A 104 -12.79 0.49 6.95
CA ILE A 104 -11.69 0.16 6.03
C ILE A 104 -10.74 1.34 5.89
N ALA A 105 -11.25 2.58 5.81
CA ALA A 105 -10.42 3.77 5.83
C ALA A 105 -9.58 3.83 7.10
N ALA A 106 -10.18 3.57 8.28
CA ALA A 106 -9.46 3.53 9.56
C ALA A 106 -8.39 2.43 9.61
N PHE A 107 -8.59 1.29 8.93
CA PHE A 107 -7.55 0.29 8.76
C PHE A 107 -6.36 0.84 7.95
N VAL A 108 -6.63 1.48 6.81
CA VAL A 108 -5.56 2.07 5.98
C VAL A 108 -4.84 3.21 6.71
N GLN A 109 -5.59 4.06 7.40
CA GLN A 109 -5.05 5.16 8.24
C GLN A 109 -4.18 4.68 9.41
N SER A 110 -4.18 3.38 9.73
CA SER A 110 -3.31 2.79 10.75
C SER A 110 -1.93 2.37 10.23
N ILE A 111 -1.73 2.39 8.91
CA ILE A 111 -0.44 2.12 8.28
C ILE A 111 0.51 3.29 8.57
N ASN A 112 1.79 3.00 8.80
CA ASN A 112 2.74 4.04 9.17
C ASN A 112 2.99 5.00 8.01
N TYR A 113 2.84 6.29 8.26
CA TYR A 113 3.27 7.29 7.29
C TYR A 113 4.80 7.25 7.15
N LYS A 114 5.29 7.08 5.92
CA LYS A 114 6.71 7.04 5.59
C LYS A 114 6.93 7.72 4.24
N ASP A 115 7.55 8.89 4.30
CA ASP A 115 7.98 9.65 3.14
C ASP A 115 9.14 8.93 2.43
N ASP A 116 9.14 8.90 1.10
CA ASP A 116 10.17 8.24 0.29
C ASP A 116 11.51 9.00 0.23
N GLY A 117 11.58 10.18 0.83
CA GLY A 117 12.77 10.99 0.96
C GLY A 117 13.05 11.79 -0.31
N TYR A 118 14.26 11.65 -0.86
CA TYR A 118 14.66 12.49 -2.00
C TYR A 118 14.04 12.02 -3.32
N TYR A 119 13.68 10.75 -3.43
CA TYR A 119 13.14 10.16 -4.65
C TYR A 119 11.82 9.48 -4.36
N GLU A 120 10.81 9.86 -5.13
CA GLU A 120 9.49 9.26 -5.20
C GLU A 120 9.55 7.73 -5.42
N TYR A 121 8.80 6.94 -4.65
CA TYR A 121 8.70 5.49 -4.75
C TYR A 121 7.26 5.00 -4.52
N PRO A 122 6.34 5.21 -5.49
CA PRO A 122 4.97 4.72 -5.40
C PRO A 122 4.95 3.20 -5.29
N ARG A 123 4.36 2.70 -4.21
CA ARG A 123 4.21 1.29 -3.85
C ARG A 123 2.96 0.69 -4.48
N PHE A 124 3.06 -0.58 -4.88
CA PHE A 124 1.87 -1.36 -5.16
C PHE A 124 1.16 -1.69 -3.83
N PRO A 125 -0.16 -1.95 -3.83
CA PRO A 125 -0.89 -2.27 -2.61
C PRO A 125 -0.27 -3.38 -1.76
N VAL A 126 0.33 -4.40 -2.38
CA VAL A 126 1.01 -5.47 -1.64
C VAL A 126 2.24 -4.97 -0.89
N GLU A 127 2.98 -4.02 -1.44
CA GLU A 127 4.14 -3.43 -0.79
C GLU A 127 3.69 -2.55 0.38
N THR A 128 2.74 -1.64 0.18
CA THR A 128 2.18 -0.81 1.27
C THR A 128 1.68 -1.67 2.45
N LEU A 129 1.02 -2.79 2.14
CA LEU A 129 0.61 -3.75 3.15
C LEU A 129 1.83 -4.41 3.81
N ILE A 130 2.66 -5.09 3.04
CA ILE A 130 3.75 -5.90 3.58
C ILE A 130 4.82 -5.06 4.29
N ASP A 131 5.15 -3.89 3.78
CA ASP A 131 6.11 -2.96 4.42
C ASP A 131 5.46 -2.26 5.62
N ASN A 132 4.12 -2.27 5.69
CA ASN A 132 3.31 -1.55 6.67
C ASN A 132 3.73 -0.07 6.77
N ALA A 133 3.97 0.50 5.60
CA ALA A 133 4.46 1.85 5.41
C ALA A 133 4.11 2.37 4.02
N GLY A 134 4.04 3.70 3.92
CA GLY A 134 3.85 4.45 2.69
C GLY A 134 3.43 5.87 3.03
N ASP A 135 3.42 6.75 2.05
CA ASP A 135 2.96 8.13 2.17
C ASP A 135 1.56 8.30 1.55
N CYS A 136 1.27 9.47 0.96
CA CYS A 136 -0.08 9.88 0.63
C CYS A 136 -0.66 9.07 -0.54
N GLU A 137 0.07 8.90 -1.62
CA GLU A 137 -0.37 8.18 -2.80
C GLU A 137 -0.44 6.67 -2.55
N ASP A 138 0.50 6.11 -1.80
CA ASP A 138 0.51 4.69 -1.45
C ASP A 138 -0.75 4.27 -0.71
N THR A 139 -1.08 5.02 0.34
CA THR A 139 -2.26 4.76 1.16
C THR A 139 -3.56 5.05 0.39
N ALA A 140 -3.57 6.06 -0.48
CA ALA A 140 -4.69 6.34 -1.37
C ALA A 140 -4.92 5.22 -2.40
N ILE A 141 -3.86 4.72 -3.04
CA ILE A 141 -3.88 3.61 -3.98
C ILE A 141 -4.41 2.34 -3.30
N LEU A 142 -3.94 2.03 -2.09
CA LEU A 142 -4.41 0.88 -1.32
C LEU A 142 -5.90 0.99 -0.98
N LEU A 143 -6.34 2.11 -0.39
CA LEU A 143 -7.73 2.30 -0.02
C LEU A 143 -8.64 2.26 -1.25
N ALA A 144 -8.28 2.98 -2.31
CA ALA A 144 -9.07 3.01 -3.54
C ALA A 144 -9.17 1.61 -4.15
N SER A 145 -8.09 0.83 -4.17
CA SER A 145 -8.10 -0.55 -4.69
C SER A 145 -9.04 -1.47 -3.90
N ILE A 146 -9.02 -1.40 -2.57
CA ILE A 146 -9.94 -2.15 -1.70
C ILE A 146 -11.39 -1.76 -2.00
N LEU A 147 -11.68 -0.46 -2.04
CA LEU A 147 -13.05 0.02 -2.24
C LEU A 147 -13.59 -0.31 -3.64
N ARG A 148 -12.76 -0.26 -4.69
CA ARG A 148 -13.14 -0.71 -6.03
C ARG A 148 -13.46 -2.19 -6.06
N TYR A 149 -12.64 -3.02 -5.42
CA TYR A 149 -12.91 -4.45 -5.32
C TYR A 149 -14.25 -4.71 -4.63
N LEU A 150 -14.59 -3.92 -3.60
CA LEU A 150 -15.87 -4.00 -2.91
C LEU A 150 -17.06 -3.43 -3.69
N GLY A 151 -16.82 -2.93 -4.91
CA GLY A 151 -17.86 -2.45 -5.82
C GLY A 151 -18.25 -0.99 -5.61
N TYR A 152 -17.38 -0.19 -5.00
CA TYR A 152 -17.59 1.26 -4.91
C TYR A 152 -16.95 1.98 -6.09
N LYS A 153 -17.65 3.01 -6.60
CA LYS A 153 -17.07 3.96 -7.53
C LYS A 153 -16.05 4.83 -6.79
N THR A 154 -14.77 4.63 -7.06
CA THR A 154 -13.70 5.42 -6.48
C THR A 154 -12.67 5.84 -7.53
N ILE A 155 -12.05 6.98 -7.26
CA ILE A 155 -10.99 7.65 -8.03
C ILE A 155 -9.88 8.07 -7.06
N LEU A 156 -8.69 8.40 -7.58
CA LEU A 156 -7.69 9.12 -6.78
C LEU A 156 -7.88 10.62 -7.00
N VAL A 157 -7.75 11.39 -5.93
CA VAL A 157 -7.87 12.85 -5.93
C VAL A 157 -6.57 13.40 -5.37
N SER A 158 -5.88 14.22 -6.15
CA SER A 158 -4.58 14.79 -5.80
C SER A 158 -4.64 16.31 -5.77
N PRO A 159 -4.91 16.90 -4.60
CA PRO A 159 -4.58 18.29 -4.31
C PRO A 159 -3.08 18.53 -4.48
N LYS A 160 -2.65 19.79 -4.60
CA LYS A 160 -1.24 20.10 -4.85
C LYS A 160 -0.33 19.52 -3.76
N GLY A 161 0.50 18.55 -4.13
CA GLY A 161 1.48 17.91 -3.23
C GLY A 161 0.87 16.95 -2.22
N HIS A 162 -0.34 16.45 -2.48
CA HIS A 162 -1.00 15.47 -1.62
C HIS A 162 -1.89 14.53 -2.45
N MET A 163 -2.28 13.39 -1.88
CA MET A 163 -3.22 12.46 -2.50
C MET A 163 -4.13 11.80 -1.48
N GLY A 164 -5.38 11.61 -1.87
CA GLY A 164 -6.36 10.80 -1.15
C GLY A 164 -7.35 10.14 -2.10
N VAL A 165 -8.43 9.60 -1.54
CA VAL A 165 -9.43 8.85 -2.31
C VAL A 165 -10.68 9.68 -2.49
N GLY A 166 -11.19 9.75 -3.72
CA GLY A 166 -12.56 10.19 -3.98
C GLY A 166 -13.50 8.98 -4.00
N ILE A 167 -14.56 8.97 -3.19
CA ILE A 167 -15.65 7.99 -3.27
C ILE A 167 -16.95 8.64 -3.71
N ALA A 168 -17.64 8.07 -4.72
CA ALA A 168 -18.94 8.59 -5.12
C ALA A 168 -19.99 8.29 -4.03
N VAL A 169 -20.77 9.30 -3.65
CA VAL A 169 -21.85 9.16 -2.66
C VAL A 169 -23.17 9.54 -3.32
N LYS A 170 -24.22 8.74 -3.09
CA LYS A 170 -25.55 8.93 -3.72
C LYS A 170 -26.19 10.27 -3.34
N GLU A 171 -26.04 10.66 -2.09
CA GLU A 171 -26.60 11.89 -1.57
C GLU A 171 -25.51 12.95 -1.44
N LYS A 172 -25.88 14.20 -1.67
CA LYS A 172 -24.97 15.31 -1.47
C LYS A 172 -24.72 15.49 0.03
N LEU A 173 -23.47 15.41 0.45
CA LEU A 173 -23.03 15.76 1.79
C LEU A 173 -22.73 17.26 1.87
N SER A 174 -22.72 17.80 3.08
CA SER A 174 -22.12 19.11 3.36
C SER A 174 -20.60 19.00 3.25
N GLY A 175 -19.96 19.89 2.49
CA GLY A 175 -18.49 19.91 2.36
C GLY A 175 -18.03 20.05 0.91
N ASN A 176 -16.71 19.87 0.71
CA ASN A 176 -16.09 19.88 -0.61
C ASN A 176 -16.28 18.52 -1.28
N ALA A 177 -16.93 18.53 -2.43
CA ALA A 177 -17.01 17.38 -3.32
C ALA A 177 -16.23 17.69 -4.60
N PHE A 178 -15.75 16.64 -5.25
CA PHE A 178 -15.08 16.67 -6.54
C PHE A 178 -16.05 16.13 -7.60
N PRO A 179 -16.74 17.00 -8.36
CA PRO A 179 -17.67 16.56 -9.38
C PRO A 179 -16.91 15.98 -10.56
N TYR A 180 -17.25 14.74 -10.96
CA TYR A 180 -16.57 14.07 -12.06
C TYR A 180 -17.50 13.04 -12.71
N ASN A 181 -17.58 13.04 -14.05
CA ASN A 181 -18.42 12.12 -14.83
C ASN A 181 -19.88 12.00 -14.34
N GLY A 182 -20.46 13.11 -13.88
CA GLY A 182 -21.85 13.19 -13.42
C GLY A 182 -22.10 12.71 -11.98
N GLU A 183 -21.04 12.36 -11.24
CA GLU A 183 -21.09 11.92 -9.84
C GLU A 183 -20.36 12.93 -8.94
N ASN A 184 -20.70 12.94 -7.65
CA ASN A 184 -19.98 13.72 -6.64
C ASN A 184 -19.09 12.80 -5.82
N TYR A 185 -17.78 12.97 -5.94
CA TYR A 185 -16.79 12.21 -5.17
C TYR A 185 -16.40 12.98 -3.92
N TYR A 186 -16.52 12.34 -2.76
CA TYR A 186 -16.11 12.90 -1.47
C TYR A 186 -14.74 12.37 -1.09
N TYR A 187 -13.91 13.27 -0.59
CA TYR A 187 -12.53 12.97 -0.21
C TYR A 187 -12.49 12.06 1.02
N ILE A 188 -11.52 11.16 1.04
CA ILE A 188 -11.13 10.39 2.20
C ILE A 188 -9.63 10.59 2.36
N GLU A 189 -9.25 11.26 3.44
CA GLU A 189 -7.86 11.39 3.86
C GLU A 189 -7.36 10.05 4.41
N THR A 190 -6.20 9.59 3.95
CA THR A 190 -5.66 8.25 4.25
C THR A 190 -4.43 8.25 5.13
N THR A 191 -3.75 9.39 5.30
CA THR A 191 -2.43 9.47 5.94
C THR A 191 -2.46 9.51 7.46
N SER A 192 -3.63 9.74 8.06
CA SER A 192 -3.77 9.79 9.52
C SER A 192 -5.16 9.36 9.98
N ALA A 193 -5.25 8.91 11.23
CA ALA A 193 -6.52 8.50 11.82
C ALA A 193 -7.42 9.70 12.14
N GLY A 194 -8.74 9.45 12.12
CA GLY A 194 -9.74 10.40 12.58
C GLY A 194 -10.42 11.21 11.47
N TRP A 195 -9.99 11.03 10.22
CA TRP A 195 -10.65 11.59 9.05
C TRP A 195 -11.74 10.65 8.55
N GLY A 196 -12.97 11.15 8.45
CA GLY A 196 -14.11 10.48 7.86
C GLY A 196 -14.31 10.82 6.39
N ILE A 197 -15.37 10.25 5.81
CA ILE A 197 -15.75 10.50 4.42
C ILE A 197 -16.27 11.93 4.28
N GLY A 198 -15.66 12.70 3.38
CA GLY A 198 -16.00 14.08 3.10
C GLY A 198 -15.24 15.09 3.98
N ASP A 199 -14.48 14.63 4.97
CA ASP A 199 -13.57 15.52 5.68
C ASP A 199 -12.43 15.92 4.73
N TYR A 200 -12.03 17.20 4.80
CA TYR A 200 -11.01 17.76 3.92
C TYR A 200 -10.05 18.64 4.74
N PRO A 201 -8.75 18.31 4.80
CA PRO A 201 -7.80 19.13 5.55
C PRO A 201 -7.72 20.57 5.02
N ASP A 202 -7.90 21.56 5.91
CA ASP A 202 -8.01 22.99 5.55
C ASP A 202 -6.82 23.58 4.79
N HIS A 203 -5.64 22.96 4.90
CA HIS A 203 -4.41 23.42 4.25
C HIS A 203 -4.25 22.93 2.80
N LEU A 204 -5.09 21.98 2.36
CA LEU A 204 -5.04 21.45 1.00
C LEU A 204 -5.71 22.41 0.01
N SER A 205 -5.19 22.47 -1.21
CA SER A 205 -5.78 23.28 -2.28
C SER A 205 -7.18 22.81 -2.66
N ALA A 206 -8.08 23.70 -3.03
CA ALA A 206 -9.39 23.31 -3.58
C ALA A 206 -9.25 22.67 -4.98
N ASP A 207 -8.27 23.13 -5.77
CA ASP A 207 -7.92 22.52 -7.04
C ASP A 207 -7.24 21.17 -6.80
N ALA A 208 -7.68 20.15 -7.53
CA ALA A 208 -7.11 18.82 -7.48
C ALA A 208 -7.08 18.16 -8.86
N THR A 209 -6.06 17.33 -9.09
CA THR A 209 -5.98 16.44 -10.24
C THR A 209 -6.77 15.16 -9.93
N ILE A 210 -7.58 14.70 -10.88
CA ILE A 210 -8.32 13.45 -10.78
C ILE A 210 -7.61 12.38 -11.60
N TYR A 211 -7.30 11.25 -10.98
CA TYR A 211 -6.87 10.05 -11.68
C TYR A 211 -8.02 9.04 -11.68
N ASP A 212 -8.61 8.82 -12.86
CA ASP A 212 -9.70 7.87 -13.05
C ASP A 212 -9.15 6.52 -13.54
N PRO A 213 -9.18 5.44 -12.72
CA PRO A 213 -8.79 4.09 -13.14
C PRO A 213 -9.78 3.43 -14.11
N GLY A 214 -10.78 4.16 -14.59
CA GLY A 214 -11.75 3.74 -15.58
C GLY A 214 -12.93 2.97 -15.01
N GLN A 215 -13.72 2.40 -15.92
CA GLN A 215 -14.99 1.75 -15.59
C GLN A 215 -14.77 0.53 -14.68
N ASN A 216 -15.58 0.44 -13.63
CA ASN A 216 -15.69 -0.73 -12.76
C ASN A 216 -17.10 -1.29 -12.89
N THR A 217 -17.28 -2.30 -13.75
CA THR A 217 -18.60 -2.83 -14.12
C THR A 217 -19.38 -3.27 -12.88
N GLY A 218 -20.58 -2.69 -12.70
CA GLY A 218 -21.43 -2.97 -11.54
C GLY A 218 -21.09 -2.16 -10.28
N ALA A 219 -20.10 -1.27 -10.33
CA ALA A 219 -19.79 -0.39 -9.21
C ALA A 219 -20.89 0.63 -8.96
N LYS A 220 -21.11 0.92 -7.67
CA LYS A 220 -22.15 1.83 -7.19
C LYS A 220 -21.56 2.99 -6.39
N ALA A 221 -22.31 4.08 -6.32
CA ALA A 221 -22.10 5.11 -5.31
C ALA A 221 -22.53 4.59 -3.93
N LEU A 222 -21.79 5.01 -2.91
CA LEU A 222 -22.02 4.71 -1.51
C LEU A 222 -23.37 5.30 -1.05
N SER A 223 -24.17 4.53 -0.32
CA SER A 223 -25.38 5.04 0.35
C SER A 223 -25.01 6.00 1.48
N SER A 224 -25.87 7.00 1.72
CA SER A 224 -25.60 8.00 2.75
C SER A 224 -25.67 7.40 4.15
N LYS A 225 -25.03 8.10 5.10
CA LYS A 225 -25.03 7.75 6.53
C LYS A 225 -26.45 7.59 7.12
N SER A 226 -27.48 8.19 6.50
CA SER A 226 -28.87 8.20 6.95
C SER A 226 -29.79 7.19 6.26
N SER A 227 -29.29 6.29 5.41
CA SER A 227 -30.14 5.22 4.89
C SER A 227 -30.48 4.23 6.03
N PHE A 228 -31.64 4.49 6.65
CA PHE A 228 -32.44 3.66 7.57
C PHE A 228 -32.01 2.18 7.67
N ASP A 229 -31.20 1.86 8.69
CA ASP A 229 -31.09 0.52 9.29
C ASP A 229 -30.80 0.71 10.78
N TYR A 230 -31.75 1.34 11.49
CA TYR A 230 -31.71 1.51 12.94
C TYR A 230 -32.71 0.56 13.59
N THR A 231 -32.25 -0.62 13.96
CA THR A 231 -32.80 -1.33 15.13
C THR A 231 -31.70 -1.44 16.19
N ALA A 232 -31.40 -0.32 16.84
CA ALA A 232 -30.67 -0.32 18.09
C ALA A 232 -31.65 0.04 19.22
N THR A 233 -31.91 -0.96 20.07
CA THR A 233 -32.50 -0.79 21.40
C THR A 233 -31.63 0.16 22.20
N ALA A 234 -32.21 1.30 22.57
CA ALA A 234 -31.62 2.27 23.47
C ALA A 234 -31.55 1.69 24.88
N GLU A 235 -30.38 1.76 25.51
CA GLU A 235 -30.28 1.93 26.96
C GLU A 235 -29.07 2.81 27.31
N ASN A 236 -29.42 3.90 27.98
CA ASN A 236 -28.66 5.01 28.56
C ASN A 236 -27.20 4.76 28.98
N THR A 237 -26.35 5.78 28.87
CA THR A 237 -26.04 6.67 30.01
C THR A 237 -25.32 7.94 29.53
N SER A 238 -25.99 9.07 29.71
CA SER A 238 -25.44 10.42 29.73
C SER A 238 -24.70 10.66 31.04
N GLN A 239 -23.48 11.21 31.02
CA GLN A 239 -23.01 12.15 32.03
C GLN A 239 -22.02 13.15 31.44
N GLU A 240 -22.15 14.38 31.94
CA GLU A 240 -21.66 15.65 31.39
C GLU A 240 -20.20 16.01 31.70
N LYS A 241 -19.73 16.92 30.85
CA LYS A 241 -18.69 17.95 30.97
C LYS A 241 -18.34 18.42 32.39
N ASN A 242 -17.05 18.74 32.59
CA ASN A 242 -16.55 20.11 32.83
C ASN A 242 -15.04 20.11 33.17
N ASN A 243 -14.22 20.82 32.39
CA ASN A 243 -13.45 21.96 32.89
C ASN A 243 -12.58 22.63 31.81
N THR A 244 -12.67 23.95 31.83
CA THR A 244 -11.96 24.95 31.01
C THR A 244 -10.79 25.54 31.81
N SER A 245 -9.92 26.29 31.11
CA SER A 245 -8.82 27.16 31.55
C SER A 245 -7.43 26.48 31.49
N GLU A 246 -6.37 27.09 30.96
CA GLU A 246 -6.05 28.51 30.90
C GLU A 246 -5.01 28.80 29.80
N LYS A 247 -4.96 30.08 29.41
CA LYS A 247 -4.22 30.67 28.29
C LYS A 247 -2.96 31.35 28.85
N THR A 248 -1.77 31.02 28.33
CA THR A 248 -0.59 31.88 28.53
C THR A 248 0.29 31.94 27.28
N SER A 249 0.37 33.12 26.71
CA SER A 249 1.22 33.53 25.60
C SER A 249 2.57 34.00 26.13
N ILE A 250 3.70 33.52 25.59
CA ILE A 250 4.98 34.27 25.63
C ILE A 250 5.73 34.05 24.31
N SER A 251 5.93 35.15 23.59
CA SER A 251 6.85 35.30 22.45
C SER A 251 8.31 35.31 22.89
N LYS A 252 9.23 34.74 22.09
CA LYS A 252 10.59 35.27 21.85
C LYS A 252 11.28 34.51 20.71
N THR A 253 11.59 35.22 19.64
CA THR A 253 12.60 34.90 18.59
C THR A 253 13.92 35.62 18.94
N PRO A 254 15.03 35.46 18.18
CA PRO A 254 15.77 34.25 17.80
C PRO A 254 17.22 34.30 18.36
N ALA A 255 17.96 33.19 18.31
CA ALA A 255 19.41 33.22 18.44
C ALA A 255 20.08 32.24 17.46
N SER A 256 21.05 32.81 16.75
CA SER A 256 21.94 32.27 15.72
C SER A 256 23.06 31.36 16.25
N SER A 257 23.86 30.85 15.30
CA SER A 257 25.13 30.10 15.41
C SER A 257 24.95 28.58 15.49
N GLU A 258 25.70 27.73 14.79
CA GLU A 258 27.06 27.89 14.29
C GLU A 258 27.35 26.85 13.18
N LYS A 259 28.13 27.25 12.18
CA LYS A 259 28.72 26.38 11.15
C LYS A 259 29.77 25.49 11.81
N ASN A 260 29.83 24.21 11.44
CA ASN A 260 31.08 23.47 11.47
C ASN A 260 31.35 22.76 10.14
N ASN A 261 32.47 23.17 9.57
CA ASN A 261 33.05 22.80 8.30
C ASN A 261 34.24 21.91 8.64
N SER A 262 34.27 20.65 8.19
CA SER A 262 35.50 19.86 8.20
C SER A 262 35.87 19.52 6.76
N LYS A 263 36.84 20.30 6.27
CA LYS A 263 37.67 19.98 5.11
C LYS A 263 38.50 18.74 5.45
N ASN A 264 38.52 17.76 4.56
CA ASN A 264 39.68 16.87 4.48
C ASN A 264 40.20 16.85 3.05
N THR A 265 41.38 17.44 2.89
CA THR A 265 42.22 17.43 1.70
C THR A 265 43.02 16.13 1.66
N ASN A 266 43.15 15.52 0.49
CA ASN A 266 44.42 14.88 0.10
C ASN A 266 44.54 14.81 -1.43
N THR A 267 45.71 15.21 -1.90
CA THR A 267 46.07 15.44 -3.30
C THR A 267 46.93 14.28 -3.83
N GLN A 268 46.54 13.77 -4.99
CA GLN A 268 47.28 13.13 -6.10
C GLN A 268 48.43 12.14 -5.85
N THR A 269 48.34 11.03 -6.59
CA THR A 269 49.40 10.57 -7.52
C THR A 269 48.76 9.92 -8.75
N ALA A 270 49.32 10.17 -9.93
CA ALA A 270 48.85 9.72 -11.25
C ALA A 270 49.67 8.53 -11.81
N SER A 271 49.18 8.01 -12.94
CA SER A 271 49.66 6.90 -13.81
C SER A 271 49.06 5.53 -13.46
N THR A 272 48.54 4.70 -14.38
CA THR A 272 48.63 4.59 -15.84
C THR A 272 47.32 4.06 -16.43
N ASN A 273 47.14 4.24 -17.75
CA ASN A 273 46.00 3.78 -18.55
C ASN A 273 45.73 2.27 -18.46
N ASP A 274 44.48 1.92 -18.21
CA ASP A 274 43.76 0.81 -18.82
C ASP A 274 42.26 1.17 -18.86
N THR A 275 41.74 1.47 -20.05
CA THR A 275 40.34 1.86 -20.24
C THR A 275 39.47 0.61 -20.30
N TYR A 276 39.09 0.09 -19.14
CA TYR A 276 37.87 -0.70 -19.01
C TYR A 276 36.73 0.28 -18.68
N SER A 277 35.91 0.62 -19.67
CA SER A 277 34.67 1.35 -19.42
C SER A 277 33.67 0.42 -18.73
N TYR A 278 33.80 0.26 -17.42
CA TYR A 278 32.67 -0.10 -16.59
C TYR A 278 31.78 1.15 -16.53
N GLU A 279 30.61 1.10 -17.17
CA GLU A 279 29.54 2.04 -16.84
C GLU A 279 29.15 1.78 -15.38
N TYR A 280 29.79 2.49 -14.46
CA TYR A 280 29.42 2.49 -13.06
C TYR A 280 28.16 3.32 -12.93
N THR A 281 27.02 2.65 -12.94
CA THR A 281 25.75 3.27 -12.55
C THR A 281 25.66 3.21 -11.02
N PRO A 282 25.79 4.33 -10.30
CA PRO A 282 25.67 4.31 -8.84
C PRO A 282 24.28 3.81 -8.44
N SER A 283 24.23 2.73 -7.67
CA SER A 283 23.02 2.28 -7.00
C SER A 283 22.95 2.91 -5.61
N TYR A 284 21.80 3.46 -5.23
CA TYR A 284 21.55 4.00 -3.89
C TYR A 284 20.38 3.27 -3.24
N THR A 285 20.37 3.17 -1.91
CA THR A 285 19.23 2.62 -1.18
C THR A 285 18.07 3.62 -1.22
N ILE A 286 16.94 3.20 -1.77
CA ILE A 286 15.66 3.91 -1.72
C ILE A 286 14.97 3.57 -0.40
N ASP A 287 14.95 2.28 -0.05
CA ASP A 287 14.23 1.83 1.13
C ASP A 287 14.87 0.60 1.81
N GLU A 288 14.69 0.45 3.11
CA GLU A 288 15.04 -0.73 3.90
C GLU A 288 13.86 -1.15 4.78
N ASP A 289 13.34 -2.36 4.55
CA ASP A 289 12.17 -2.87 5.23
C ASP A 289 12.50 -4.13 6.03
N ILE A 290 11.99 -4.16 7.27
CA ILE A 290 12.17 -5.28 8.18
C ILE A 290 10.92 -6.17 8.15
N MET A 291 11.11 -7.41 7.75
CA MET A 291 10.06 -8.37 7.45
C MET A 291 10.13 -9.59 8.36
N ILE A 292 9.00 -10.25 8.58
CA ILE A 292 8.97 -11.58 9.21
C ILE A 292 8.54 -12.59 8.16
N ILE A 293 9.48 -13.39 7.68
CA ILE A 293 9.26 -14.44 6.67
C ILE A 293 9.43 -15.78 7.36
N ASN A 294 8.39 -16.63 7.33
CA ASN A 294 8.38 -17.92 8.03
C ASN A 294 8.76 -17.85 9.54
N GLY A 295 8.52 -16.71 10.19
CA GLY A 295 8.85 -16.49 11.61
C GLY A 295 10.25 -15.93 11.88
N GLU A 296 11.08 -15.76 10.84
CA GLU A 296 12.42 -15.18 10.94
C GLU A 296 12.43 -13.73 10.46
N LYS A 297 13.26 -12.89 11.10
CA LYS A 297 13.38 -11.47 10.77
C LYS A 297 14.34 -11.29 9.60
N GLU A 298 13.85 -10.75 8.49
CA GLU A 298 14.63 -10.45 7.28
C GLU A 298 14.66 -8.95 7.00
N THR A 299 15.68 -8.48 6.27
CA THR A 299 15.78 -7.08 5.82
C THR A 299 15.79 -7.05 4.30
N VAL A 300 14.78 -6.43 3.70
CA VAL A 300 14.69 -6.23 2.26
C VAL A 300 15.18 -4.82 1.94
N VAL A 301 16.11 -4.71 0.99
CA VAL A 301 16.65 -3.42 0.56
C VAL A 301 16.18 -3.12 -0.85
N THR A 302 15.47 -2.00 -1.00
CA THR A 302 15.07 -1.45 -2.28
C THR A 302 16.16 -0.51 -2.75
N LYS A 303 16.78 -0.79 -3.90
CA LYS A 303 17.79 0.09 -4.50
C LYS A 303 17.25 0.77 -5.74
N GLY A 304 17.68 2.00 -5.96
CA GLY A 304 17.50 2.73 -7.21
C GLY A 304 18.81 2.73 -7.98
N LYS A 305 18.73 2.59 -9.31
CA LYS A 305 19.81 2.91 -10.23
C LYS A 305 19.38 4.09 -11.08
N TYR A 306 20.28 5.05 -11.25
CA TYR A 306 20.09 6.19 -12.15
C TYR A 306 21.11 6.11 -13.27
N ASP A 307 20.67 5.76 -14.49
CA ASP A 307 21.54 5.59 -15.65
C ASP A 307 21.74 6.88 -16.49
N GLY A 308 21.19 8.00 -16.01
CA GLY A 308 21.23 9.29 -16.71
C GLY A 308 19.98 9.58 -17.55
N ASN A 309 19.09 8.62 -17.77
CA ASN A 309 17.81 8.80 -18.47
C ASN A 309 16.61 8.19 -17.73
N GLU A 310 16.78 7.08 -17.00
CA GLU A 310 15.70 6.35 -16.35
C GLU A 310 16.11 5.85 -14.96
N PHE A 311 15.13 5.83 -14.03
CA PHE A 311 15.30 5.23 -12.71
C PHE A 311 14.84 3.77 -12.76
N GLU A 312 15.75 2.84 -12.46
CA GLU A 312 15.43 1.42 -12.31
C GLU A 312 15.44 1.06 -10.82
N VAL A 313 14.30 0.56 -10.31
CA VAL A 313 14.23 -0.02 -8.98
C VAL A 313 14.70 -1.47 -9.05
N VAL A 314 15.77 -1.78 -8.34
CA VAL A 314 16.32 -3.12 -8.19
C VAL A 314 16.12 -3.55 -6.74
N ALA A 315 15.24 -4.51 -6.51
CA ALA A 315 15.11 -5.14 -5.21
C ALA A 315 16.20 -6.20 -5.03
N GLU A 316 16.99 -6.08 -3.98
CA GLU A 316 17.96 -7.10 -3.57
C GLU A 316 17.51 -7.70 -2.23
N GLU A 317 17.25 -9.01 -2.24
CA GLU A 317 17.16 -9.82 -1.02
C GLU A 317 18.57 -10.01 -0.47
N LYS A 318 18.75 -9.86 0.85
CA LYS A 318 20.01 -10.14 1.55
C LYS A 318 19.95 -11.46 2.29
#